data_AF-A0A0D3IX02-F1
#
_entry.id   AF-A0A0D3IX02-F1
#
_cell.length_a   1.000
_cell.length_b   1.000
_cell.length_c   1.000
_cell.angle_alpha   90.00
_cell.angle_beta   90.00
_cell.angle_gamma   90.00
#
_symmetry.space_group_name_H-M   'P 1'
#
loop_
_entity.id
_entity.type
_entity.pdbx_description
1 polymer ?
#
loop_
_entity_poly.entity_id
_entity_poly.type
_entity_poly.pdbx_seq_one_letter_code
_entity_poly.pdbx_strand_id
1 'polypeptide(L)'
;MELRRFFRGPASAFKVFLDDACGMPSNWRETWSDSKQWGLWGNQHWPTKYGAQGFIPHMVDNSPFVTANWSEAAASIVVLFARHQASGVAIGQQQCLQRLETRSPAWRATRGARHFFIFTDSRGPCCLGGQYKDVSFLGHHIIGPHAEPVGLRTFTRNGLAPPISCYDARKDVGIPTPNIHFPRTPYAGPLLARTAAAATARVRSAPSRKLLMFYAGWNYGERMALVKTYRNDSDPRVLVRSSVPSREYAANMLDARFCPVCGGYSQWTPRLAEALHYGCVPVILSVHLEPPWSELLDWSTFSLRVHPSQIRSLKQTLLRAEQENYEALHRGVLRARAALEYHLDEYTGRDMLPLLLWQMHRRLLDGPPAAPRGVRQVYNDVRTDHDYSAALAHARGRAAHVVEAHAELTVETEEGKQRWQCSTYDACMCSCVKWTDELDDVLLTAIEIEGNRSVSPLWRARRSSFEESNAWMQLMRQVRSTAGNQGRRHRLTDGIGASPNLALAIRRHAYHLLSQTGRAALPSTRLRDVSARIAAVAEEVPAADGTDRTSRRRVAGPE
;
A
#
# COMPACT_ATOMS: atom_id res chain seq x y z
N MET A 1 -28.03 15.16 8.88
CA MET A 1 -29.40 14.61 8.85
C MET A 1 -29.38 13.10 8.60
N GLU A 2 -28.61 12.64 7.61
CA GLU A 2 -28.49 11.21 7.26
C GLU A 2 -27.99 10.33 8.41
N LEU A 3 -26.96 10.77 9.15
CA LEU A 3 -26.45 10.02 10.31
C LEU A 3 -27.55 9.79 11.37
N ARG A 4 -28.36 10.81 11.68
CA ARG A 4 -29.49 10.69 12.60
C ARG A 4 -30.57 9.73 12.07
N ARG A 5 -30.82 9.74 10.75
CA ARG A 5 -31.77 8.82 10.11
C ARG A 5 -31.28 7.38 10.17
N PHE A 6 -30.00 7.16 9.94
CA PHE A 6 -29.36 5.85 10.11
C PHE A 6 -29.54 5.35 11.55
N PHE A 7 -29.16 6.14 12.55
CA PHE A 7 -29.26 5.74 13.97
C PHE A 7 -30.68 5.62 14.52
N ARG A 8 -31.68 6.25 13.87
CA ARG A 8 -33.10 6.08 14.21
C ARG A 8 -33.79 4.96 13.42
N GLY A 9 -33.10 4.34 12.47
CA GLY A 9 -33.66 3.32 11.59
C GLY A 9 -32.66 2.18 11.37
N PRO A 10 -32.01 2.06 10.20
CA PRO A 10 -31.17 0.90 9.85
C PRO A 10 -30.10 0.51 10.86
N ALA A 11 -29.58 1.44 11.67
CA ALA A 11 -28.53 1.14 12.64
C ALA A 11 -28.96 0.12 13.72
N SER A 12 -30.24 0.05 14.08
CA SER A 12 -30.72 -0.93 15.07
C SER A 12 -30.56 -2.37 14.57
N ALA A 13 -30.58 -2.56 13.24
CA ALA A 13 -30.34 -3.83 12.57
C ALA A 13 -28.91 -3.96 12.02
N PHE A 14 -28.12 -2.87 12.01
CA PHE A 14 -26.75 -2.91 11.49
C PHE A 14 -25.84 -3.58 12.49
N LYS A 15 -25.67 -4.89 12.34
CA LYS A 15 -24.77 -5.70 13.14
C LYS A 15 -23.47 -5.99 12.39
N VAL A 16 -22.37 -6.03 13.14
CA VAL A 16 -21.03 -6.34 12.65
C VAL A 16 -20.59 -7.66 13.27
N PHE A 17 -20.24 -8.62 12.42
CA PHE A 17 -19.56 -9.83 12.82
C PHE A 17 -18.04 -9.61 12.78
N LEU A 18 -17.34 -9.97 13.86
CA LEU A 18 -15.88 -9.93 13.89
C LEU A 18 -15.36 -11.30 13.45
N ASP A 19 -14.90 -11.38 12.21
CA ASP A 19 -14.49 -12.63 11.56
C ASP A 19 -12.99 -12.87 11.83
N ASP A 20 -12.70 -13.78 12.78
CA ASP A 20 -11.35 -14.14 13.21
C ASP A 20 -10.82 -15.43 12.57
N ALA A 21 -11.49 -15.91 11.52
CA ALA A 21 -11.12 -17.10 10.77
C ALA A 21 -9.67 -17.06 10.22
N CYS A 22 -9.07 -15.88 10.10
CA CYS A 22 -7.68 -15.69 9.68
C CYS A 22 -6.63 -16.26 10.62
N GLY A 23 -6.99 -17.03 11.66
CA GLY A 23 -6.07 -17.81 12.48
C GLY A 23 -5.32 -16.97 13.51
N MET A 24 -5.98 -15.91 14.00
CA MET A 24 -5.51 -15.13 15.15
C MET A 24 -5.60 -15.98 16.43
N PRO A 25 -4.88 -15.63 17.52
CA PRO A 25 -5.02 -16.32 18.79
C PRO A 25 -6.50 -16.38 19.16
N SER A 26 -7.02 -17.57 19.47
CA SER A 26 -8.43 -17.76 19.82
C SER A 26 -8.89 -16.88 20.98
N ASN A 27 -7.95 -16.41 21.79
CA ASN A 27 -8.15 -15.53 22.93
C ASN A 27 -7.86 -14.04 22.64
N TRP A 28 -7.88 -13.59 21.39
CA TRP A 28 -7.53 -12.20 21.05
C TRP A 28 -8.37 -11.13 21.78
N ARG A 29 -9.60 -11.48 22.20
CA ARG A 29 -10.45 -10.64 23.06
C ARG A 29 -9.97 -10.55 24.50
N GLU A 30 -9.24 -11.55 24.99
CA GLU A 30 -8.67 -11.57 26.35
C GLU A 30 -7.31 -10.87 26.39
N THR A 31 -6.65 -10.70 25.24
CA THR A 31 -5.31 -10.11 25.14
C THR A 31 -5.32 -8.60 24.88
N TRP A 32 -6.43 -7.89 25.11
CA TRP A 32 -6.49 -6.43 24.92
C TRP A 32 -5.55 -5.65 25.84
N SER A 33 -5.20 -6.20 27.00
CA SER A 33 -4.17 -5.61 27.86
C SER A 33 -2.75 -5.79 27.33
N ASP A 34 -2.52 -6.67 26.35
CA ASP A 34 -1.21 -6.85 25.74
C ASP A 34 -0.94 -5.76 24.71
N SER A 35 0.08 -4.96 25.00
CA SER A 35 0.68 -3.99 24.07
C SER A 35 0.85 -4.50 22.63
N LYS A 36 1.25 -5.77 22.44
CA LYS A 36 1.50 -6.40 21.12
C LYS A 36 0.25 -6.48 20.26
N GLN A 37 -0.90 -6.62 20.89
CA GLN A 37 -2.21 -6.63 20.25
C GLN A 37 -2.50 -5.33 19.50
N TRP A 38 -1.92 -4.22 19.96
CA TRP A 38 -2.08 -2.90 19.36
C TRP A 38 -0.94 -2.50 18.43
N GLY A 39 -0.09 -3.46 18.04
CA GLY A 39 1.05 -3.23 17.16
C GLY A 39 2.33 -2.77 17.86
N LEU A 40 2.45 -2.91 19.19
CA LEU A 40 3.72 -2.73 19.90
C LEU A 40 4.54 -4.03 19.84
N TRP A 41 5.53 -4.10 18.95
CA TRP A 41 6.40 -5.27 18.83
C TRP A 41 7.84 -4.97 19.26
N GLY A 42 8.28 -5.57 20.37
CA GLY A 42 9.63 -5.38 20.92
C GLY A 42 9.89 -3.94 21.34
N ASN A 43 11.11 -3.42 21.08
CA ASN A 43 11.49 -2.03 21.40
C ASN A 43 11.11 -1.02 20.29
N GLN A 44 10.43 -1.45 19.21
CA GLN A 44 10.07 -0.56 18.11
C GLN A 44 8.60 -0.15 18.19
N HIS A 45 8.37 1.15 18.36
CA HIS A 45 7.04 1.75 18.41
C HIS A 45 6.50 2.04 17.00
N TRP A 46 5.76 1.10 16.41
CA TRP A 46 4.88 1.40 15.26
C TRP A 46 3.35 1.44 15.54
N PRO A 47 2.85 1.47 16.80
CA PRO A 47 1.42 1.36 17.08
C PRO A 47 0.62 2.58 16.59
N THR A 48 1.27 3.74 16.39
CA THR A 48 0.63 4.96 15.87
C THR A 48 0.02 4.78 14.47
N LYS A 49 0.50 3.77 13.74
CA LYS A 49 0.11 3.50 12.37
C LYS A 49 -0.78 2.25 12.29
N TYR A 50 -0.38 1.16 12.96
CA TYR A 50 -1.08 -0.12 12.88
C TYR A 50 -2.17 -0.33 13.93
N GLY A 51 -2.26 0.55 14.94
CA GLY A 51 -3.18 0.39 16.06
C GLY A 51 -4.66 0.24 15.68
N ALA A 52 -5.09 0.78 14.54
CA ALA A 52 -6.47 0.67 14.09
C ALA A 52 -6.90 -0.78 13.77
N GLN A 53 -5.96 -1.68 13.44
CA GLN A 53 -6.26 -3.11 13.32
C GLN A 53 -6.70 -3.73 14.66
N GLY A 54 -6.23 -3.19 15.79
CA GLY A 54 -6.69 -3.54 17.13
C GLY A 54 -7.89 -2.72 17.59
N PHE A 55 -7.82 -1.40 17.45
CA PHE A 55 -8.82 -0.48 17.99
C PHE A 55 -10.21 -0.67 17.40
N ILE A 56 -10.32 -0.87 16.08
CA ILE A 56 -11.63 -0.98 15.45
C ILE A 56 -12.36 -2.26 15.90
N PRO A 57 -11.75 -3.47 15.85
CA PRO A 57 -12.39 -4.66 16.41
C PRO A 57 -12.75 -4.49 17.88
N HIS A 58 -11.87 -3.90 18.70
CA HIS A 58 -12.16 -3.65 20.12
C HIS A 58 -13.36 -2.72 20.34
N MET A 59 -13.41 -1.59 19.64
CA MET A 59 -14.52 -0.64 19.70
C MET A 59 -15.83 -1.29 19.27
N VAL A 60 -15.80 -2.14 18.24
CA VAL A 60 -16.98 -2.88 17.80
C VAL A 60 -17.41 -3.89 18.86
N ASP A 61 -16.49 -4.69 19.39
CA ASP A 61 -16.74 -5.72 20.42
C ASP A 61 -17.35 -5.12 21.71
N ASN A 62 -16.94 -3.90 22.07
CA ASN A 62 -17.50 -3.13 23.20
C ASN A 62 -18.73 -2.27 22.85
N SER A 63 -19.35 -2.48 21.69
CA SER A 63 -20.50 -1.70 21.22
C SER A 63 -21.76 -2.57 21.06
N PRO A 64 -22.97 -1.98 21.04
CA PRO A 64 -24.20 -2.72 20.77
C PRO A 64 -24.32 -3.19 19.31
N PHE A 65 -23.33 -2.90 18.45
CA PHE A 65 -23.36 -3.28 17.04
C PHE A 65 -22.66 -4.63 16.78
N VAL A 66 -21.90 -5.19 17.72
CA VAL A 66 -21.33 -6.53 17.54
C VAL A 66 -22.42 -7.60 17.58
N THR A 67 -22.22 -8.67 16.81
CA THR A 67 -22.95 -9.93 16.96
C THR A 67 -22.01 -11.12 16.81
N ALA A 68 -22.27 -12.18 17.57
CA ALA A 68 -21.61 -13.47 17.36
C ALA A 68 -22.27 -14.28 16.24
N ASN A 69 -23.52 -13.96 15.87
CA ASN A 69 -24.23 -14.63 14.80
C ASN A 69 -23.99 -13.92 13.46
N TRP A 70 -23.12 -14.51 12.64
CA TRP A 70 -22.80 -13.95 11.33
C TRP A 70 -24.01 -13.83 10.40
N SER A 71 -25.05 -14.66 10.55
CA SER A 71 -26.23 -14.61 9.66
C SER A 71 -27.09 -13.36 9.91
N GLU A 72 -27.00 -12.78 11.10
CA GLU A 72 -27.67 -11.52 11.45
C GLU A 72 -26.83 -10.29 11.09
N ALA A 73 -25.55 -10.49 10.75
CA ALA A 73 -24.63 -9.39 10.50
C ALA A 73 -24.86 -8.74 9.12
N ALA A 74 -24.95 -7.41 9.12
CA ALA A 74 -24.97 -6.60 7.91
C ALA A 74 -23.57 -6.52 7.28
N ALA A 75 -22.52 -6.55 8.10
CA ALA A 75 -21.13 -6.50 7.66
C ALA A 75 -20.26 -7.44 8.49
N SER A 76 -19.11 -7.84 7.94
CA SER A 76 -18.05 -8.53 8.67
C SER A 76 -16.79 -7.67 8.67
N ILE A 77 -16.13 -7.52 9.82
CA ILE A 77 -14.77 -6.96 9.89
C ILE A 77 -13.81 -8.11 10.11
N VAL A 78 -12.82 -8.21 9.23
CA VAL A 78 -11.79 -9.25 9.31
C VAL A 78 -10.78 -8.88 10.38
N VAL A 79 -10.62 -9.76 11.37
CA VAL A 79 -9.65 -9.62 12.44
C VAL A 79 -8.32 -10.18 11.97
N LEU A 80 -7.48 -9.28 11.46
CA LEU A 80 -6.14 -9.56 10.95
C LEU A 80 -5.13 -8.69 11.71
N PHE A 81 -4.60 -9.15 12.86
CA PHE A 81 -3.44 -8.50 13.50
C PHE A 81 -2.17 -8.92 12.77
N ALA A 82 -1.96 -8.38 11.57
CA ALA A 82 -0.79 -8.69 10.77
C ALA A 82 0.48 -8.27 11.53
N ARG A 83 1.39 -9.22 11.79
CA ARG A 83 2.71 -8.94 12.33
C ARG A 83 3.52 -8.19 11.26
N HIS A 84 3.54 -6.86 11.34
CA HIS A 84 4.17 -6.00 10.33
C HIS A 84 5.71 -5.90 10.44
N GLN A 85 6.37 -6.70 11.29
CA GLN A 85 7.83 -6.73 11.31
C GLN A 85 8.35 -7.51 10.09
N ALA A 86 8.90 -6.77 9.14
CA ALA A 86 9.66 -7.23 7.99
C ALA A 86 8.89 -8.11 6.99
N SER A 87 8.63 -7.51 5.84
CA SER A 87 8.40 -8.19 4.57
C SER A 87 7.07 -8.98 4.45
N GLY A 88 6.50 -9.64 5.45
CA GLY A 88 5.37 -10.61 5.39
C GLY A 88 3.96 -10.20 4.92
N VAL A 89 3.67 -8.94 4.59
CA VAL A 89 2.27 -8.43 4.63
C VAL A 89 1.36 -9.08 3.58
N ALA A 90 1.83 -9.20 2.34
CA ALA A 90 1.03 -9.80 1.27
C ALA A 90 0.76 -11.29 1.54
N ILE A 91 1.76 -12.00 2.09
CA ILE A 91 1.63 -13.41 2.47
C ILE A 91 0.59 -13.57 3.58
N GLY A 92 0.66 -12.77 4.64
CA GLY A 92 -0.32 -12.83 5.74
C GLY A 92 -1.74 -12.51 5.27
N GLN A 93 -1.88 -11.56 4.33
CA GLN A 93 -3.14 -11.25 3.67
C GLN A 93 -3.66 -12.43 2.84
N GLN A 94 -2.80 -13.10 2.07
CA GLN A 94 -3.15 -14.29 1.27
C GLN A 94 -3.54 -15.48 2.14
N GLN A 95 -2.79 -15.76 3.21
CA GLN A 95 -3.17 -16.78 4.19
C GLN A 95 -4.54 -16.47 4.80
N CYS A 96 -4.79 -15.20 5.13
CA CYS A 96 -6.08 -14.77 5.65
C CYS A 96 -7.22 -15.03 4.65
N LEU A 97 -7.07 -14.69 3.36
CA LEU A 97 -8.08 -15.01 2.34
C LEU A 97 -8.34 -16.51 2.23
N GLN A 98 -7.30 -17.33 2.12
CA GLN A 98 -7.44 -18.79 2.04
C GLN A 98 -8.11 -19.38 3.29
N ARG A 99 -7.80 -18.84 4.48
CA ARG A 99 -8.44 -19.24 5.74
C ARG A 99 -9.91 -18.81 5.78
N LEU A 100 -10.25 -17.61 5.31
CA LEU A 100 -11.64 -17.16 5.23
C LEU A 100 -12.47 -18.07 4.32
N GLU A 101 -11.94 -18.42 3.15
CA GLU A 101 -12.59 -19.33 2.20
C GLU A 101 -12.92 -20.71 2.80
N THR A 102 -12.02 -21.22 3.64
CA THR A 102 -12.14 -22.58 4.21
C THR A 102 -12.84 -22.60 5.56
N ARG A 103 -12.67 -21.57 6.40
CA ARG A 103 -13.07 -21.57 7.81
C ARG A 103 -14.25 -20.65 8.11
N SER A 104 -14.46 -19.57 7.36
CA SER A 104 -15.54 -18.62 7.65
C SER A 104 -16.84 -19.00 6.93
N PRO A 105 -17.93 -19.30 7.67
CA PRO A 105 -19.25 -19.50 7.07
C PRO A 105 -19.79 -18.21 6.44
N ALA A 106 -19.56 -17.07 7.10
CA ALA A 106 -19.95 -15.75 6.62
C ALA A 106 -19.34 -15.45 5.26
N TRP A 107 -18.02 -15.68 5.13
CA TRP A 107 -17.29 -15.47 3.89
C TRP A 107 -17.86 -16.30 2.76
N ARG A 108 -18.07 -17.61 2.97
CA ARG A 108 -18.62 -18.50 1.94
C ARG A 108 -20.04 -18.11 1.53
N ALA A 109 -20.87 -17.68 2.48
CA ALA A 109 -22.24 -17.25 2.21
C ALA A 109 -22.31 -15.96 1.37
N THR A 110 -21.40 -15.01 1.61
CA THR A 110 -21.40 -13.70 0.92
C THR A 110 -20.36 -13.58 -0.18
N ARG A 111 -19.52 -14.61 -0.38
CA ARG A 111 -18.29 -14.55 -1.20
C ARG A 111 -17.41 -13.34 -0.87
N GLY A 112 -17.31 -13.00 0.42
CA GLY A 112 -16.57 -11.82 0.88
C GLY A 112 -17.20 -10.45 0.55
N ALA A 113 -18.37 -10.38 -0.08
CA ALA A 113 -19.01 -9.13 -0.49
C ALA A 113 -19.39 -8.18 0.65
N ARG A 114 -19.44 -8.67 1.90
CA ARG A 114 -19.74 -7.89 3.10
C ARG A 114 -18.55 -7.77 4.05
N HIS A 115 -17.37 -8.22 3.62
CA HIS A 115 -16.16 -8.26 4.44
C HIS A 115 -15.31 -7.02 4.24
N PHE A 116 -14.95 -6.38 5.34
CA PHE A 116 -14.08 -5.21 5.41
C PHE A 116 -12.72 -5.59 6.00
N PHE A 117 -11.66 -5.26 5.29
CA PHE A 117 -10.28 -5.52 5.70
C PHE A 117 -9.62 -4.25 6.20
N ILE A 118 -9.01 -4.29 7.39
CA ILE A 118 -8.32 -3.13 7.96
C ILE A 118 -6.85 -3.13 7.52
N PHE A 119 -6.49 -2.29 6.55
CA PHE A 119 -5.12 -2.15 6.04
C PHE A 119 -4.56 -0.77 6.35
N THR A 120 -3.71 -0.72 7.38
CA THR A 120 -3.23 0.52 8.00
C THR A 120 -1.78 0.86 7.68
N ASP A 121 -1.18 0.17 6.70
CA ASP A 121 0.12 0.55 6.17
C ASP A 121 0.06 1.96 5.54
N SER A 122 1.22 2.56 5.23
CA SER A 122 1.40 3.94 4.78
C SER A 122 0.53 4.22 3.56
N ARG A 123 0.33 3.20 2.73
CA ARG A 123 -0.47 3.22 1.50
C ARG A 123 -1.57 2.15 1.50
N GLY A 124 -1.96 1.69 2.68
CA GLY A 124 -2.95 0.63 2.89
C GLY A 124 -2.69 -0.62 2.04
N PRO A 125 -3.53 -0.90 1.03
CA PRO A 125 -3.38 -2.08 0.18
C PRO A 125 -2.26 -1.95 -0.85
N CYS A 126 -1.64 -0.78 -1.01
CA CYS A 126 -0.58 -0.56 -2.01
C CYS A 126 0.83 -0.53 -1.44
N CYS A 127 1.78 -0.78 -2.34
CA CYS A 127 3.21 -0.62 -2.18
C CYS A 127 3.66 0.83 -2.42
N LEU A 128 4.94 1.07 -2.11
CA LEU A 128 5.63 2.35 -2.30
C LEU A 128 5.74 2.78 -3.79
N GLY A 129 5.52 1.90 -4.76
CA GLY A 129 5.44 2.24 -6.18
C GLY A 129 4.03 2.41 -6.73
N GLY A 130 2.99 2.30 -5.88
CA GLY A 130 1.58 2.36 -6.27
C GLY A 130 1.00 1.03 -6.75
N GLN A 131 1.80 -0.02 -6.86
CA GLN A 131 1.31 -1.37 -7.13
C GLN A 131 0.51 -1.89 -5.94
N TYR A 132 -0.56 -2.62 -6.23
CA TYR A 132 -1.37 -3.24 -5.20
C TYR A 132 -0.65 -4.46 -4.62
N LYS A 133 -0.61 -4.57 -3.28
CA LYS A 133 0.06 -5.65 -2.53
C LYS A 133 -0.65 -6.99 -2.62
N ASP A 134 -1.91 -7.02 -3.01
CA ASP A 134 -2.51 -8.26 -3.47
C ASP A 134 -3.77 -7.94 -4.25
N VAL A 135 -3.69 -8.08 -5.58
CA VAL A 135 -4.78 -7.71 -6.49
C VAL A 135 -6.08 -8.48 -6.21
N SER A 136 -6.02 -9.57 -5.45
CA SER A 136 -7.21 -10.28 -4.94
C SER A 136 -8.10 -9.38 -4.07
N PHE A 137 -7.54 -8.37 -3.38
CA PHE A 137 -8.35 -7.44 -2.57
C PHE A 137 -8.95 -6.27 -3.34
N LEU A 138 -8.73 -6.18 -4.66
CA LEU A 138 -9.41 -5.19 -5.49
C LEU A 138 -10.93 -5.38 -5.50
N GLY A 139 -11.39 -6.62 -5.31
CA GLY A 139 -12.81 -6.99 -5.17
C GLY A 139 -13.32 -6.97 -3.73
N HIS A 140 -12.63 -6.32 -2.79
CA HIS A 140 -13.01 -6.29 -1.38
C HIS A 140 -12.99 -4.88 -0.79
N HIS A 141 -13.74 -4.67 0.30
CA HIS A 141 -13.78 -3.41 1.00
C HIS A 141 -12.55 -3.24 1.89
N ILE A 142 -11.89 -2.09 1.80
CA ILE A 142 -10.74 -1.74 2.63
C ILE A 142 -11.11 -0.62 3.60
N ILE A 143 -10.78 -0.80 4.87
CA ILE A 143 -10.74 0.25 5.89
C ILE A 143 -9.29 0.66 6.05
N GLY A 144 -8.96 1.93 5.87
CA GLY A 144 -7.59 2.37 5.97
C GLY A 144 -7.42 3.86 6.25
N PRO A 145 -6.29 4.27 6.85
CA PRO A 145 -6.04 5.66 7.24
C PRO A 145 -5.50 6.50 6.08
N HIS A 146 -5.76 6.04 4.85
CA HIS A 146 -5.36 6.66 3.60
C HIS A 146 -6.64 6.83 2.78
N ALA A 147 -6.94 8.06 2.41
CA ALA A 147 -8.03 8.36 1.50
C ALA A 147 -7.54 9.40 0.49
N GLU A 148 -8.02 9.24 -0.74
CA GLU A 148 -7.59 9.99 -1.91
C GLU A 148 -8.82 10.58 -2.60
N PRO A 149 -8.72 11.82 -3.12
CA PRO A 149 -9.76 12.36 -3.97
C PRO A 149 -9.94 11.48 -5.21
N VAL A 150 -11.20 11.30 -5.61
CA VAL A 150 -11.56 10.50 -6.78
C VAL A 150 -10.83 11.04 -8.01
N GLY A 151 -10.21 10.13 -8.78
CA GLY A 151 -9.52 10.46 -10.03
C GLY A 151 -8.05 10.89 -9.87
N LEU A 152 -7.55 11.13 -8.66
CA LEU A 152 -6.13 11.41 -8.46
C LEU A 152 -5.30 10.13 -8.38
N ARG A 153 -4.42 9.94 -9.36
CA ARG A 153 -3.45 8.83 -9.42
C ARG A 153 -2.10 9.25 -8.84
N THR A 154 -2.10 9.49 -7.55
CA THR A 154 -0.98 9.95 -6.71
C THR A 154 0.28 9.10 -6.77
N PHE A 155 0.12 7.78 -6.86
CA PHE A 155 1.20 6.85 -6.54
C PHE A 155 1.62 5.92 -7.66
N THR A 156 0.88 5.89 -8.77
CA THR A 156 1.34 5.19 -9.96
C THR A 156 2.48 5.99 -10.57
N ARG A 157 3.72 5.61 -10.28
CA ARG A 157 4.89 6.23 -10.90
C ARG A 157 4.78 6.00 -12.41
N ASN A 158 4.59 7.07 -13.21
CA ASN A 158 4.35 7.07 -14.66
C ASN A 158 4.75 5.77 -15.39
N GLY A 159 3.80 4.84 -15.56
CA GLY A 159 3.99 3.59 -16.31
C GLY A 159 4.55 2.37 -15.55
N LEU A 160 4.90 2.48 -14.27
CA LEU A 160 5.49 1.39 -13.45
C LEU A 160 4.48 0.62 -12.59
N ALA A 161 3.20 1.01 -12.64
CA ALA A 161 2.13 0.33 -11.93
C ALA A 161 0.85 0.36 -12.78
N PRO A 162 0.00 -0.67 -12.67
CA PRO A 162 -1.33 -0.61 -13.25
C PRO A 162 -2.06 0.65 -12.76
N PRO A 163 -2.88 1.29 -13.61
CA PRO A 163 -3.59 2.53 -13.28
C PRO A 163 -4.78 2.28 -12.33
N ILE A 164 -4.51 1.70 -11.18
CA ILE A 164 -5.46 1.32 -10.15
C ILE A 164 -5.19 2.18 -8.92
N SER A 165 -6.24 2.76 -8.37
CA SER A 165 -6.15 3.59 -7.16
C SER A 165 -5.94 2.71 -5.92
N CYS A 166 -5.16 3.21 -4.98
CA CYS A 166 -4.93 2.50 -3.72
C CYS A 166 -6.13 2.59 -2.77
N TYR A 167 -6.96 3.60 -2.98
CA TYR A 167 -8.21 3.82 -2.29
C TYR A 167 -9.30 4.13 -3.33
N ASP A 168 -10.45 3.47 -3.22
CA ASP A 168 -11.63 3.80 -4.01
C ASP A 168 -12.77 4.20 -3.07
N ALA A 169 -13.09 5.49 -3.02
CA ALA A 169 -14.15 6.04 -2.18
C ALA A 169 -15.52 5.36 -2.38
N ARG A 170 -15.77 4.69 -3.51
CA ARG A 170 -17.05 3.99 -3.76
C ARG A 170 -17.17 2.67 -2.99
N LYS A 171 -16.05 2.07 -2.56
CA LYS A 171 -16.04 0.80 -1.81
C LYS A 171 -15.26 0.85 -0.50
N ASP A 172 -14.29 1.73 -0.37
CA ASP A 172 -13.37 1.80 0.76
C ASP A 172 -13.80 2.86 1.77
N VAL A 173 -13.25 2.75 2.98
CA VAL A 173 -13.57 3.60 4.13
C VAL A 173 -12.28 4.23 4.66
N GLY A 174 -12.20 5.56 4.58
CA GLY A 174 -11.09 6.36 5.11
C GLY A 174 -11.26 6.63 6.61
N ILE A 175 -10.30 6.19 7.42
CA ILE A 175 -10.32 6.36 8.89
C ILE A 175 -9.28 7.37 9.40
N PRO A 176 -9.51 8.01 10.56
CA PRO A 176 -8.47 8.80 11.22
C PRO A 176 -7.30 7.93 11.65
N THR A 177 -6.13 8.54 11.82
CA THR A 177 -4.95 7.83 12.33
C THR A 177 -5.08 7.58 13.84
N PRO A 178 -4.75 6.37 14.34
CA PRO A 178 -4.88 6.01 15.76
C PRO A 178 -3.79 6.62 16.66
N ASN A 179 -2.91 7.45 16.11
CA ASN A 179 -1.69 7.93 16.76
C ASN A 179 -1.91 8.80 18.01
N ILE A 180 -3.10 9.35 18.23
CA ILE A 180 -3.39 10.13 19.45
C ILE A 180 -3.46 9.24 20.69
N HIS A 181 -3.68 7.94 20.50
CA HIS A 181 -3.77 6.95 21.58
C HIS A 181 -2.42 6.32 21.93
N PHE A 182 -1.37 6.63 21.14
CA PHE A 182 -0.04 6.08 21.34
C PHE A 182 1.02 7.17 21.48
N PRO A 183 2.06 6.91 22.29
CA PRO A 183 3.25 7.74 22.25
C PRO A 183 3.85 7.71 20.85
N ARG A 184 4.12 8.90 20.31
CA ARG A 184 4.59 9.05 18.94
C ARG A 184 6.06 8.70 18.72
N THR A 185 6.78 8.44 19.79
CA THR A 185 8.22 8.25 19.79
C THR A 185 8.64 7.41 21.00
N PRO A 186 9.83 6.78 20.98
CA PRO A 186 10.52 6.33 22.20
C PRO A 186 10.83 7.47 23.20
N TYR A 187 10.36 8.71 22.95
CA TYR A 187 10.66 9.93 23.71
C TYR A 187 9.41 10.71 24.15
N ALA A 188 8.21 10.20 23.88
CA ALA A 188 6.96 10.72 24.41
C ALA A 188 6.32 9.60 25.22
N GLY A 189 5.87 9.86 26.44
CA GLY A 189 5.05 8.90 27.18
C GLY A 189 3.70 8.71 26.47
N PRO A 190 3.01 7.57 26.67
CA PRO A 190 1.65 7.41 26.15
C PRO A 190 0.79 8.56 26.64
N LEU A 191 0.04 9.21 25.73
CA LEU A 191 -0.86 10.32 26.10
C LEU A 191 -1.89 9.88 27.15
N LEU A 192 -2.20 8.58 27.22
CA LEU A 192 -3.11 7.99 28.21
C LEU A 192 -2.40 7.42 29.45
N ALA A 193 -1.09 7.14 29.43
CA ALA A 193 -0.42 6.45 30.55
C ALA A 193 0.23 7.38 31.59
N ARG A 194 0.01 8.70 31.51
CA ARG A 194 0.42 9.60 32.59
C ARG A 194 -0.70 10.56 32.95
N THR A 195 -1.49 10.10 33.91
CA THR A 195 -2.42 10.85 34.75
C THR A 195 -3.66 11.39 34.04
N ALA A 196 -4.78 11.41 34.78
CA ALA A 196 -6.00 12.13 34.42
C ALA A 196 -5.75 13.60 33.99
N ALA A 197 -4.56 14.17 34.25
CA ALA A 197 -4.13 15.49 33.80
C ALA A 197 -3.71 15.57 32.30
N ALA A 198 -3.25 14.47 31.67
CA ALA A 198 -2.93 14.47 30.23
C ALA A 198 -4.18 14.23 29.35
N ALA A 199 -5.11 13.40 29.84
CA ALA A 199 -6.47 13.27 29.31
C ALA A 199 -7.26 14.59 29.36
N THR A 200 -6.78 15.57 30.13
CA THR A 200 -7.36 16.90 30.33
C THR A 200 -6.36 18.03 30.09
N ALA A 201 -5.47 17.91 29.10
CA ALA A 201 -4.88 19.12 28.52
C ALA A 201 -6.01 19.93 27.88
N ARG A 202 -6.69 20.74 28.70
CA ARG A 202 -7.89 21.49 28.34
C ARG A 202 -7.52 22.31 27.11
N VAL A 203 -8.16 21.97 26.00
CA VAL A 203 -7.95 22.68 24.74
C VAL A 203 -8.08 24.17 25.03
N ARG A 204 -7.05 24.95 24.70
CA ARG A 204 -7.04 26.38 25.01
C ARG A 204 -8.23 27.07 24.34
N SER A 205 -8.68 28.19 24.90
CA SER A 205 -9.64 29.03 24.18
C SER A 205 -8.96 29.67 22.95
N ALA A 206 -9.74 30.13 21.97
CA ALA A 206 -9.22 30.87 20.82
C ALA A 206 -8.28 32.04 21.20
N PRO A 207 -8.63 32.95 22.15
CA PRO A 207 -7.74 34.06 22.51
C PRO A 207 -6.47 33.63 23.28
N SER A 208 -6.50 32.47 23.96
CA SER A 208 -5.34 31.97 24.72
C SER A 208 -4.26 31.31 23.86
N ARG A 209 -4.48 31.17 22.54
CA ARG A 209 -3.51 30.64 21.59
C ARG A 209 -2.64 31.75 21.00
N LYS A 210 -1.34 31.73 21.31
CA LYS A 210 -0.41 32.81 20.97
C LYS A 210 0.27 32.63 19.62
N LEU A 211 0.48 31.38 19.17
CA LEU A 211 1.12 31.10 17.90
C LEU A 211 0.10 31.20 16.75
N LEU A 212 0.47 31.91 15.67
CA LEU A 212 -0.29 31.91 14.42
C LEU A 212 -0.25 30.52 13.79
N MET A 213 0.96 29.96 13.61
CA MET A 213 1.12 28.60 13.12
C MET A 213 2.25 27.84 13.79
N PHE A 214 2.04 26.54 13.99
CA PHE A 214 3.07 25.61 14.45
C PHE A 214 3.22 24.43 13.51
N TYR A 215 4.46 24.12 13.14
CA TYR A 215 4.80 22.90 12.42
C TYR A 215 6.16 22.38 12.85
N ALA A 216 6.25 21.09 13.14
CA ALA A 216 7.51 20.40 13.39
C ALA A 216 7.56 19.08 12.64
N GLY A 217 8.54 18.98 11.74
CA GLY A 217 8.80 17.79 10.93
C GLY A 217 9.72 18.13 9.77
N TRP A 218 10.60 17.21 9.39
CA TRP A 218 11.53 17.42 8.29
C TRP A 218 11.50 16.20 7.37
N ASN A 219 11.05 16.40 6.14
CA ASN A 219 11.09 15.37 5.11
C ASN A 219 10.85 15.94 3.70
N TYR A 220 10.97 15.11 2.67
CA TYR A 220 10.67 15.41 1.26
C TYR A 220 9.37 16.23 1.01
N GLY A 221 9.28 16.85 -0.17
CA GLY A 221 8.07 17.52 -0.67
C GLY A 221 7.69 18.77 0.10
N GLU A 222 6.38 18.92 0.35
CA GLU A 222 5.75 20.09 0.96
C GLU A 222 6.30 20.38 2.37
N ARG A 223 6.72 19.34 3.09
CA ARG A 223 7.27 19.45 4.44
C ARG A 223 8.58 20.23 4.43
N MET A 224 9.51 19.86 3.54
CA MET A 224 10.77 20.56 3.36
C MET A 224 10.56 21.96 2.81
N ALA A 225 9.62 22.16 1.88
CA ALA A 225 9.27 23.48 1.39
C ALA A 225 8.80 24.40 2.53
N LEU A 226 7.84 23.94 3.34
CA LEU A 226 7.30 24.69 4.47
C LEU A 226 8.41 25.08 5.48
N VAL A 227 9.27 24.13 5.87
CA VAL A 227 10.35 24.44 6.83
C VAL A 227 11.40 25.36 6.22
N LYS A 228 11.81 25.16 4.96
CA LYS A 228 12.77 26.06 4.30
C LYS A 228 12.24 27.50 4.24
N THR A 229 10.94 27.67 3.99
CA THR A 229 10.29 28.98 3.91
C THR A 229 10.18 29.66 5.27
N TYR A 230 9.77 28.94 6.33
CA TYR A 230 9.34 29.58 7.58
C TYR A 230 10.25 29.33 8.81
N ARG A 231 11.32 28.53 8.70
CA ARG A 231 12.19 28.23 9.86
C ARG A 231 12.85 29.46 10.49
N ASN A 232 13.06 30.50 9.70
CA ASN A 232 13.71 31.75 10.13
C ASN A 232 12.76 32.95 9.96
N ASP A 233 11.44 32.73 10.00
CA ASP A 233 10.47 33.84 9.94
C ASP A 233 10.70 34.79 11.12
N SER A 234 10.60 36.11 10.86
CA SER A 234 10.82 37.15 11.87
C SER A 234 9.64 37.33 12.82
N ASP A 235 8.45 36.84 12.46
CA ASP A 235 7.28 36.87 13.34
C ASP A 235 7.38 35.76 14.40
N PRO A 236 7.47 36.11 15.70
CA PRO A 236 7.61 35.12 16.77
C PRO A 236 6.38 34.22 16.92
N ARG A 237 5.24 34.56 16.29
CA ARG A 237 4.02 33.74 16.27
C ARG A 237 4.11 32.60 15.24
N VAL A 238 5.13 32.59 14.38
CA VAL A 238 5.38 31.54 13.38
C VAL A 238 6.46 30.59 13.88
N LEU A 239 6.05 29.41 14.36
CA LEU A 239 6.97 28.39 14.86
C LEU A 239 7.02 27.18 13.93
N VAL A 240 7.91 27.24 12.93
CA VAL A 240 8.14 26.14 11.99
C VAL A 240 9.56 25.60 12.16
N ARG A 241 9.72 24.30 12.44
CA ARG A 241 11.03 23.67 12.69
C ARG A 241 11.13 22.28 12.05
N SER A 242 12.35 21.82 11.83
CA SER A 242 12.62 20.45 11.36
C SER A 242 12.26 19.40 12.42
N SER A 243 12.49 19.73 13.69
CA SER A 243 12.12 18.94 14.86
C SER A 243 12.01 19.85 16.08
N VAL A 244 11.33 19.37 17.12
CA VAL A 244 11.29 19.99 18.45
C VAL A 244 11.41 18.88 19.51
N PRO A 245 11.86 19.20 20.73
CA PRO A 245 11.81 18.25 21.85
C PRO A 245 10.39 17.70 22.06
N SER A 246 10.26 16.40 22.34
CA SER A 246 8.94 15.77 22.48
C SER A 246 8.05 16.41 23.55
N ARG A 247 8.66 16.90 24.63
CA ARG A 247 7.97 17.64 25.72
C ARG A 247 7.34 18.96 25.29
N GLU A 248 7.89 19.60 24.25
CA GLU A 248 7.43 20.91 23.75
C GLU A 248 6.38 20.78 22.64
N TYR A 249 6.33 19.61 21.98
CA TYR A 249 5.44 19.37 20.85
C TYR A 249 3.96 19.64 21.19
N ALA A 250 3.46 19.02 22.26
CA ALA A 250 2.07 19.16 22.68
C ALA A 250 1.75 20.60 23.11
N ALA A 251 2.66 21.24 23.85
CA ALA A 251 2.49 22.63 24.29
C ALA A 251 2.39 23.59 23.09
N ASN A 252 3.23 23.41 22.08
CA ASN A 252 3.20 24.21 20.85
C ASN A 252 1.94 23.96 20.02
N MET A 253 1.48 22.71 19.90
CA MET A 253 0.20 22.39 19.25
C MET A 253 -0.99 23.03 19.98
N LEU A 254 -1.00 23.03 21.32
CA LEU A 254 -2.04 23.66 22.14
C LEU A 254 -2.05 25.18 22.01
N ASP A 255 -0.89 25.79 21.74
CA ASP A 255 -0.73 27.25 21.60
C ASP A 255 -0.95 27.75 20.16
N ALA A 256 -0.95 26.85 19.18
CA ALA A 256 -1.10 27.19 17.78
C ALA A 256 -2.56 27.32 17.36
N ARG A 257 -2.83 28.39 16.60
CA ARG A 257 -4.12 28.63 15.94
C ARG A 257 -4.28 27.74 14.72
N PHE A 258 -3.27 27.70 13.86
CA PHE A 258 -3.26 26.91 12.63
C PHE A 258 -2.13 25.89 12.60
N CYS A 259 -2.42 24.67 12.14
CA CYS A 259 -1.45 23.57 12.09
C CYS A 259 -1.38 23.02 10.66
N PRO A 260 -0.29 23.30 9.93
CA PRO A 260 -0.06 22.71 8.61
C PRO A 260 -0.09 21.18 8.63
N VAL A 261 -0.95 20.61 7.78
CA VAL A 261 -1.08 19.19 7.50
C VAL A 261 -0.53 18.97 6.10
N CYS A 262 0.78 18.83 6.01
CA CYS A 262 1.48 18.64 4.74
C CYS A 262 1.33 17.21 4.20
N GLY A 263 1.22 17.12 2.88
CA GLY A 263 1.42 15.90 2.13
C GLY A 263 2.79 15.26 2.38
N GLY A 264 2.95 14.04 1.89
CA GLY A 264 4.20 13.29 1.99
C GLY A 264 4.21 12.13 1.01
N TYR A 265 5.09 11.16 1.26
CA TYR A 265 5.29 9.97 0.40
C TYR A 265 4.07 9.05 0.31
N SER A 266 3.12 9.20 1.23
CA SER A 266 1.86 8.47 1.25
C SER A 266 0.74 9.37 1.78
N GLN A 267 -0.53 9.06 1.45
CA GLN A 267 -1.70 9.81 1.94
C GLN A 267 -2.07 9.43 3.38
N TRP A 268 -1.07 9.24 4.21
CA TRP A 268 -1.19 9.01 5.62
C TRP A 268 -0.45 10.10 6.36
N THR A 269 -1.14 10.79 7.26
CA THR A 269 -0.48 11.75 8.13
C THR A 269 -1.13 11.78 9.50
N PRO A 270 -0.34 11.57 10.55
CA PRO A 270 -0.85 11.67 11.90
C PRO A 270 -1.08 13.16 12.28
N ARG A 271 -0.67 14.13 11.43
CA ARG A 271 -0.93 15.59 11.54
C ARG A 271 -2.38 15.97 11.62
N LEU A 272 -3.22 15.33 10.82
CA LEU A 272 -4.64 15.66 10.81
C LEU A 272 -5.30 15.38 12.17
N ALA A 273 -5.09 14.17 12.72
CA ALA A 273 -5.70 13.77 13.98
C ALA A 273 -5.19 14.60 15.19
N GLU A 274 -3.88 14.87 15.31
CA GLU A 274 -3.43 15.67 16.47
C GLU A 274 -3.78 17.15 16.37
N ALA A 275 -3.90 17.72 15.15
CA ALA A 275 -4.36 19.09 15.00
C ALA A 275 -5.74 19.26 15.66
N LEU A 276 -6.69 18.38 15.33
CA LEU A 276 -8.00 18.39 15.96
C LEU A 276 -7.93 18.05 17.45
N HIS A 277 -7.13 17.05 17.85
CA HIS A 277 -6.97 16.68 19.25
C HIS A 277 -6.54 17.85 20.14
N TYR A 278 -5.52 18.60 19.71
CA TYR A 278 -5.02 19.78 20.44
C TYR A 278 -5.82 21.07 20.14
N GLY A 279 -6.90 20.97 19.34
CA GLY A 279 -7.79 22.07 19.00
C GLY A 279 -7.19 23.13 18.07
N CYS A 280 -6.17 22.76 17.31
CA CYS A 280 -5.55 23.60 16.30
C CYS A 280 -6.29 23.42 14.96
N VAL A 281 -6.55 24.52 14.24
CA VAL A 281 -7.22 24.46 12.92
C VAL A 281 -6.29 23.81 11.91
N PRO A 282 -6.60 22.63 11.35
CA PRO A 282 -5.77 21.99 10.36
C PRO A 282 -5.74 22.81 9.07
N VAL A 283 -4.53 23.00 8.52
CA VAL A 283 -4.31 23.61 7.22
C VAL A 283 -3.79 22.54 6.26
N ILE A 284 -4.70 21.97 5.48
CA ILE A 284 -4.41 20.87 4.55
C ILE A 284 -3.59 21.43 3.39
N LEU A 285 -2.29 21.08 3.38
CA LEU A 285 -1.31 21.39 2.34
C LEU A 285 -0.96 20.11 1.58
N SER A 286 -1.98 19.53 0.96
CA SER A 286 -1.88 18.36 0.10
C SER A 286 -3.06 18.39 -0.86
N VAL A 287 -2.80 18.20 -2.16
CA VAL A 287 -3.88 17.99 -3.14
C VAL A 287 -4.41 16.57 -3.13
N HIS A 288 -3.73 15.68 -2.40
CA HIS A 288 -3.93 14.25 -2.47
C HIS A 288 -4.52 13.65 -1.19
N LEU A 289 -4.50 14.41 -0.09
CA LEU A 289 -5.06 13.95 1.17
C LEU A 289 -6.55 14.25 1.19
N GLU A 290 -7.35 13.21 1.13
CA GLU A 290 -8.76 13.32 1.47
C GLU A 290 -8.96 13.01 2.95
N PRO A 291 -9.50 13.95 3.75
CA PRO A 291 -9.74 13.71 5.15
C PRO A 291 -10.77 12.59 5.40
N PRO A 292 -10.72 11.91 6.57
CA PRO A 292 -11.77 10.99 6.97
C PRO A 292 -13.13 11.67 6.99
N TRP A 293 -14.17 10.90 6.66
CA TRP A 293 -15.56 11.34 6.76
C TRP A 293 -15.93 12.54 5.88
N SER A 294 -15.18 12.85 4.81
CA SER A 294 -15.49 14.01 3.94
C SER A 294 -16.88 13.97 3.30
N GLU A 295 -17.52 12.81 3.18
CA GLU A 295 -18.92 12.69 2.73
C GLU A 295 -19.94 13.15 3.80
N LEU A 296 -19.53 13.18 5.08
CA LEU A 296 -20.38 13.50 6.23
C LEU A 296 -20.04 14.84 6.88
N LEU A 297 -18.75 15.20 6.88
CA LEU A 297 -18.22 16.37 7.54
C LEU A 297 -17.82 17.41 6.50
N ASP A 298 -18.41 18.59 6.60
CA ASP A 298 -17.94 19.75 5.86
C ASP A 298 -16.65 20.29 6.51
N TRP A 299 -15.52 19.79 6.02
CA TRP A 299 -14.19 20.18 6.47
C TRP A 299 -13.92 21.68 6.29
N SER A 300 -14.61 22.39 5.40
CA SER A 300 -14.42 23.84 5.23
C SER A 300 -14.83 24.65 6.48
N THR A 301 -15.70 24.08 7.32
CA THR A 301 -16.17 24.73 8.54
C THR A 301 -15.19 24.65 9.71
N PHE A 302 -14.11 23.86 9.59
CA PHE A 302 -13.12 23.67 10.66
C PHE A 302 -11.69 23.42 10.17
N SER A 303 -11.41 23.63 8.88
CA SER A 303 -10.08 23.48 8.28
C SER A 303 -9.90 24.48 7.16
N LEU A 304 -8.64 24.70 6.78
CA LEU A 304 -8.29 25.43 5.56
C LEU A 304 -7.64 24.45 4.58
N ARG A 305 -8.06 24.44 3.32
CA ARG A 305 -7.35 23.72 2.26
C ARG A 305 -6.57 24.74 1.43
N VAL A 306 -5.25 24.58 1.39
CA VAL A 306 -4.34 25.51 0.70
C VAL A 306 -3.50 24.70 -0.29
N HIS A 307 -3.43 25.16 -1.54
CA HIS A 307 -2.67 24.45 -2.55
C HIS A 307 -1.17 24.50 -2.22
N PRO A 308 -0.40 23.40 -2.35
CA PRO A 308 1.03 23.38 -2.03
C PRO A 308 1.88 24.45 -2.72
N SER A 309 1.51 24.89 -3.92
CA SER A 309 2.19 26.00 -4.61
C SER A 309 2.10 27.34 -3.87
N GLN A 310 1.14 27.50 -2.95
CA GLN A 310 0.90 28.71 -2.16
C GLN A 310 1.66 28.70 -0.82
N ILE A 311 2.56 27.74 -0.58
CA ILE A 311 3.36 27.70 0.67
C ILE A 311 4.07 29.02 0.95
N ARG A 312 4.55 29.75 -0.07
CA ARG A 312 5.25 31.05 0.14
C ARG A 312 4.33 32.15 0.70
N SER A 313 3.06 32.15 0.29
CA SER A 313 2.06 33.13 0.74
C SER A 313 1.20 32.62 1.90
N LEU A 314 1.49 31.43 2.44
CA LEU A 314 0.70 30.78 3.48
C LEU A 314 0.50 31.70 4.69
N LYS A 315 1.55 32.35 5.20
CA LYS A 315 1.45 33.30 6.33
C LYS A 315 0.39 34.39 6.09
N GLN A 316 0.34 34.97 4.89
CA GLN A 316 -0.66 36.00 4.56
C GLN A 316 -2.08 35.43 4.52
N THR A 317 -2.24 34.21 4.00
CA THR A 317 -3.53 33.49 4.03
C THR A 317 -3.99 33.22 5.46
N LEU A 318 -3.09 32.80 6.35
CA LEU A 318 -3.43 32.54 7.75
C LEU A 318 -3.73 33.80 8.55
N LEU A 319 -3.03 34.91 8.27
CA LEU A 319 -3.34 36.21 8.89
C LEU A 319 -4.73 36.73 8.49
N ARG A 320 -5.13 36.55 7.23
CA ARG A 320 -6.50 36.89 6.78
C ARG A 320 -7.54 36.00 7.45
N ALA A 321 -7.35 34.67 7.45
CA ALA A 321 -8.25 33.75 8.12
C ALA A 321 -8.34 34.00 9.64
N GLU A 322 -7.23 34.39 10.27
CA GLU A 322 -7.21 34.82 11.67
C GLU A 322 -8.20 35.96 11.96
N GLN A 323 -8.24 36.96 11.08
CA GLN A 323 -9.10 38.13 11.22
C GLN A 323 -10.56 37.84 10.83
N GLU A 324 -10.76 37.08 9.76
CA GLU A 324 -12.08 36.89 9.14
C GLU A 324 -12.93 35.83 9.85
N ASN A 325 -12.37 34.67 10.19
CA ASN A 325 -13.18 33.50 10.57
C ASN A 325 -12.56 32.51 11.57
N TYR A 326 -11.39 32.81 12.15
CA TYR A 326 -10.68 31.86 13.02
C TYR A 326 -11.51 31.33 14.19
N GLU A 327 -12.31 32.16 14.87
CA GLU A 327 -13.14 31.67 15.97
C GLU A 327 -14.20 30.67 15.52
N ALA A 328 -14.78 30.87 14.33
CA ALA A 328 -15.74 29.93 13.76
C ALA A 328 -15.07 28.60 13.41
N LEU A 329 -13.89 28.66 12.77
CA LEU A 329 -13.07 27.48 12.47
C LEU A 329 -12.68 26.74 13.76
N HIS A 330 -12.25 27.46 14.80
CA HIS A 330 -11.87 26.89 16.08
C HIS A 330 -13.04 26.19 16.78
N ARG A 331 -14.22 26.82 16.82
CA ARG A 331 -15.45 26.17 17.31
C ARG A 331 -15.82 24.93 16.48
N GLY A 332 -15.60 25.00 15.17
CA GLY A 332 -15.74 23.85 14.27
C GLY A 332 -14.81 22.70 14.68
N VAL A 333 -13.53 22.98 14.93
CA VAL A 333 -12.54 21.99 15.39
C VAL A 333 -12.99 21.32 16.69
N LEU A 334 -13.44 22.11 17.67
CA LEU A 334 -13.92 21.57 18.96
C LEU A 334 -15.11 20.63 18.79
N ARG A 335 -16.00 20.91 17.83
CA ARG A 335 -17.14 20.04 17.51
C ARG A 335 -16.74 18.80 16.72
N ALA A 336 -15.76 18.91 15.83
CA ALA A 336 -15.34 17.83 14.95
C ALA A 336 -14.34 16.85 15.60
N ARG A 337 -13.62 17.28 16.66
CA ARG A 337 -12.55 16.51 17.29
C ARG A 337 -12.94 15.07 17.60
N ALA A 338 -14.09 14.87 18.25
CA ALA A 338 -14.51 13.56 18.73
C ALA A 338 -14.77 12.57 17.57
N ALA A 339 -15.12 13.07 16.38
CA ALA A 339 -15.30 12.24 15.18
C ALA A 339 -13.98 11.60 14.67
N LEU A 340 -12.82 12.02 15.17
CA LEU A 340 -11.52 11.42 14.85
C LEU A 340 -10.90 10.64 16.02
N GLU A 341 -11.59 10.56 17.16
CA GLU A 341 -11.11 9.84 18.32
C GLU A 341 -11.61 8.40 18.33
N TYR A 342 -10.82 7.52 18.94
CA TYR A 342 -11.16 6.12 19.19
C TYR A 342 -11.45 6.03 20.69
N HIS A 343 -12.65 5.66 21.12
CA HIS A 343 -12.93 5.44 22.55
C HIS A 343 -12.88 3.94 22.81
N LEU A 344 -11.89 3.50 23.57
CA LEU A 344 -11.62 2.07 23.78
C LEU A 344 -12.32 1.49 25.00
N ASP A 345 -12.71 2.33 25.97
CA ASP A 345 -13.28 1.86 27.24
C ASP A 345 -14.75 1.44 27.09
N GLU A 346 -15.66 2.40 26.92
CA GLU A 346 -17.10 2.16 26.75
C GLU A 346 -17.63 2.81 25.47
N TYR A 347 -18.65 2.19 24.87
CA TYR A 347 -19.34 2.80 23.73
C TYR A 347 -20.22 3.96 24.20
N THR A 348 -19.76 5.19 23.94
CA THR A 348 -20.51 6.43 24.24
C THR A 348 -21.30 6.97 23.04
N GLY A 349 -21.02 6.47 21.84
CA GLY A 349 -21.54 7.02 20.58
C GLY A 349 -21.02 8.42 20.24
N ARG A 350 -19.99 8.91 20.93
CA ARG A 350 -19.41 10.25 20.73
C ARG A 350 -18.11 10.25 19.95
N ASP A 351 -17.62 9.09 19.54
CA ASP A 351 -16.33 8.91 18.89
C ASP A 351 -16.47 8.66 17.39
N MET A 352 -15.45 8.07 16.75
CA MET A 352 -15.49 7.76 15.33
C MET A 352 -16.36 6.55 14.95
N LEU A 353 -16.74 5.67 15.90
CA LEU A 353 -17.42 4.40 15.56
C LEU A 353 -18.75 4.61 14.82
N PRO A 354 -19.63 5.55 15.22
CA PRO A 354 -20.87 5.80 14.51
C PRO A 354 -20.67 6.20 13.04
N LEU A 355 -19.61 6.96 12.75
CA LEU A 355 -19.29 7.42 11.39
C LEU A 355 -18.72 6.28 10.55
N LEU A 356 -17.87 5.43 11.15
CA LEU A 356 -17.36 4.22 10.53
C LEU A 356 -18.50 3.28 10.11
N LEU A 357 -19.41 2.96 11.03
CA LEU A 357 -20.54 2.07 10.77
C LEU A 357 -21.46 2.63 9.67
N TRP A 358 -21.70 3.94 9.68
CA TRP A 358 -22.47 4.60 8.63
C TRP A 358 -21.78 4.51 7.27
N GLN A 359 -20.47 4.77 7.19
CA GLN A 359 -19.75 4.65 5.92
C GLN A 359 -19.71 3.21 5.43
N MET A 360 -19.49 2.23 6.31
CA MET A 360 -19.60 0.81 5.96
C MET A 360 -20.99 0.48 5.39
N HIS A 361 -22.05 0.94 6.05
CA HIS A 361 -23.42 0.78 5.56
C HIS A 361 -23.62 1.39 4.17
N ARG A 362 -23.09 2.60 3.93
CA ARG A 362 -23.15 3.25 2.61
C ARG A 362 -22.43 2.46 1.54
N ARG A 363 -21.20 1.99 1.81
CA ARG A 363 -20.43 1.16 0.88
C ARG A 363 -21.17 -0.13 0.50
N LEU A 364 -21.94 -0.71 1.43
CA LEU A 364 -22.76 -1.88 1.16
C LEU A 364 -24.00 -1.59 0.30
N LEU A 365 -24.55 -0.36 0.36
CA LEU A 365 -25.66 0.08 -0.49
C LEU A 365 -25.21 0.37 -1.93
N ASP A 366 -23.95 0.78 -2.11
CA ASP A 366 -23.34 1.02 -3.42
C ASP A 366 -23.11 -0.30 -4.21
N GLY A 367 -23.31 -1.45 -3.55
CA GLY A 367 -23.18 -2.79 -4.11
C GLY A 367 -21.88 -3.50 -3.71
N PRO A 368 -21.72 -4.78 -4.04
CA PRO A 368 -20.48 -5.50 -3.78
C PRO A 368 -19.32 -4.84 -4.55
N PRO A 369 -18.12 -4.75 -3.96
CA PRO A 369 -16.95 -4.26 -4.67
C PRO A 369 -16.72 -5.09 -5.93
N ALA A 370 -16.70 -4.42 -7.09
CA ALA A 370 -16.35 -5.07 -8.34
C ALA A 370 -14.83 -5.08 -8.50
N ALA A 371 -14.22 -6.25 -8.51
CA ALA A 371 -12.84 -6.37 -8.98
C ALA A 371 -12.76 -5.84 -10.43
N PRO A 372 -11.70 -5.12 -10.80
CA PRO A 372 -11.47 -4.75 -12.20
C PRO A 372 -11.56 -5.98 -13.11
N ARG A 373 -12.24 -5.84 -14.25
CA ARG A 373 -12.39 -6.93 -15.22
C ARG A 373 -11.02 -7.44 -15.65
N GLY A 374 -10.79 -8.75 -15.52
CA GLY A 374 -9.54 -9.37 -15.96
C GLY A 374 -8.45 -9.45 -14.89
N VAL A 375 -8.74 -9.15 -13.62
CA VAL A 375 -7.94 -9.68 -12.50
C VAL A 375 -8.12 -11.20 -12.46
N ARG A 376 -7.02 -11.94 -12.55
CA ARG A 376 -6.98 -13.40 -12.46
C ARG A 376 -5.75 -13.82 -11.68
N GLN A 377 -5.94 -14.46 -10.53
CA GLN A 377 -4.83 -15.15 -9.87
C GLN A 377 -4.39 -16.32 -10.75
N VAL A 378 -3.11 -16.36 -11.10
CA VAL A 378 -2.53 -17.41 -11.95
C VAL A 378 -1.98 -18.53 -11.08
N TYR A 379 -1.26 -18.18 -10.02
CA TYR A 379 -0.62 -19.13 -9.12
C TYR A 379 -0.41 -18.52 -7.74
N ASN A 380 -0.48 -19.34 -6.69
CA ASN A 380 -0.18 -18.92 -5.33
C ASN A 380 0.31 -20.13 -4.52
N ASP A 381 1.56 -20.12 -4.07
CA ASP A 381 2.15 -21.19 -3.24
C ASP A 381 2.17 -20.88 -1.74
N VAL A 382 1.51 -19.80 -1.32
CA VAL A 382 1.32 -19.49 0.09
C VAL A 382 0.54 -20.61 0.75
N ARG A 383 1.19 -21.26 1.72
CA ARG A 383 0.59 -22.32 2.54
C ARG A 383 -0.20 -21.69 3.68
N THR A 384 -1.46 -22.07 3.77
CA THR A 384 -2.42 -21.52 4.73
C THR A 384 -1.96 -21.62 6.19
N ASP A 385 -1.28 -22.69 6.61
CA ASP A 385 -0.93 -22.94 8.03
C ASP A 385 0.54 -22.73 8.38
N HIS A 386 1.36 -22.27 7.44
CA HIS A 386 2.78 -22.08 7.69
C HIS A 386 3.07 -20.72 8.35
N ASP A 387 3.85 -20.71 9.45
CA ASP A 387 4.33 -19.44 10.04
C ASP A 387 5.53 -18.89 9.28
N TYR A 388 5.26 -18.10 8.24
CA TYR A 388 6.28 -17.41 7.46
C TYR A 388 7.03 -16.32 8.27
N SER A 389 6.46 -15.86 9.38
CA SER A 389 7.09 -14.83 10.23
C SER A 389 8.18 -15.41 11.12
N ALA A 390 8.01 -16.65 11.61
CA ALA A 390 9.05 -17.36 12.37
C ALA A 390 10.31 -17.63 11.54
N ALA A 391 10.16 -17.89 10.23
CA ALA A 391 11.28 -18.16 9.32
C ALA A 391 12.13 -16.91 9.02
N LEU A 392 11.56 -15.71 9.08
CA LEU A 392 12.24 -14.44 8.78
C LEU A 392 13.18 -13.98 9.93
N ALA A 393 13.02 -14.53 11.13
CA ALA A 393 13.76 -14.08 12.31
C ALA A 393 15.25 -14.47 12.32
N HIS A 394 15.71 -15.42 11.47
CA HIS A 394 17.04 -16.05 11.70
C HIS A 394 17.92 -16.42 10.49
N ALA A 395 17.70 -15.89 9.29
CA ALA A 395 18.51 -16.27 8.14
C ALA A 395 19.40 -15.14 7.60
N ARG A 396 20.46 -14.76 8.33
CA ARG A 396 21.65 -14.21 7.65
C ARG A 396 22.26 -15.36 6.84
N GLY A 397 22.05 -15.35 5.52
CA GLY A 397 22.75 -16.24 4.59
C GLY A 397 22.09 -17.60 4.27
N ARG A 398 20.84 -17.84 4.67
CA ARG A 398 20.04 -18.94 4.11
C ARG A 398 18.87 -18.32 3.32
N ALA A 399 18.67 -18.78 2.09
CA ALA A 399 17.47 -18.42 1.33
C ALA A 399 16.26 -18.88 2.16
N ALA A 400 15.51 -17.93 2.72
CA ALA A 400 14.16 -18.21 3.18
C ALA A 400 13.41 -18.89 2.02
N HIS A 401 12.49 -19.81 2.31
CA HIS A 401 11.63 -20.36 1.27
C HIS A 401 11.03 -19.21 0.45
N VAL A 402 11.35 -19.16 -0.85
CA VAL A 402 10.78 -18.16 -1.75
C VAL A 402 9.31 -18.51 -1.90
N VAL A 403 8.45 -17.57 -1.52
CA VAL A 403 7.00 -17.66 -1.73
C VAL A 403 6.69 -16.89 -3.01
N GLU A 404 5.98 -17.53 -3.91
CA GLU A 404 5.60 -17.04 -5.23
C GLU A 404 4.08 -16.97 -5.39
N ALA A 405 3.58 -15.76 -5.59
CA ALA A 405 2.19 -15.52 -5.99
C ALA A 405 2.18 -14.67 -7.26
N HIS A 406 1.45 -15.14 -8.28
CA HIS A 406 1.33 -14.51 -9.59
C HIS A 406 -0.13 -14.21 -9.92
N ALA A 407 -0.37 -13.00 -10.42
CA ALA A 407 -1.67 -12.59 -10.89
C ALA A 407 -1.54 -11.85 -12.22
N GLU A 408 -2.55 -12.02 -13.07
CA GLU A 408 -2.76 -11.23 -14.26
C GLU A 408 -3.87 -10.22 -14.01
N LEU A 409 -3.75 -9.07 -14.64
CA LEU A 409 -4.73 -8.00 -14.56
C LEU A 409 -4.90 -7.40 -15.95
N THR A 410 -6.14 -7.16 -16.34
CA THR A 410 -6.47 -6.31 -17.48
C THR A 410 -7.08 -5.02 -16.94
N VAL A 411 -6.60 -3.87 -17.40
CA VAL A 411 -7.15 -2.57 -17.02
C VAL A 411 -7.59 -1.85 -18.29
N GLU A 412 -8.84 -1.40 -18.32
CA GLU A 412 -9.33 -0.49 -19.35
C GLU A 412 -8.87 0.93 -19.01
N THR A 413 -8.20 1.57 -19.96
CA THR A 413 -7.69 2.93 -19.86
C THR A 413 -8.15 3.75 -21.05
N GLU A 414 -7.96 5.07 -21.00
CA GLU A 414 -8.20 5.95 -22.16
C GLU A 414 -7.35 5.55 -23.38
N GLU A 415 -6.17 4.96 -23.14
CA GLU A 415 -5.26 4.42 -24.17
C GLU A 415 -5.65 3.00 -24.65
N GLY A 416 -6.80 2.48 -24.22
CA GLY A 416 -7.27 1.13 -24.52
C GLY A 416 -6.99 0.11 -23.40
N LYS A 417 -7.10 -1.18 -23.73
CA LYS A 417 -6.91 -2.29 -22.79
C LYS A 417 -5.42 -2.54 -22.54
N GLN A 418 -4.99 -2.41 -21.29
CA GLN A 418 -3.63 -2.71 -20.86
C GLN A 418 -3.61 -4.02 -20.07
N ARG A 419 -2.71 -4.94 -20.42
CA ARG A 419 -2.47 -6.18 -19.68
C ARG A 419 -1.27 -6.02 -18.76
N TRP A 420 -1.35 -6.60 -17.58
CA TRP A 420 -0.34 -6.51 -16.54
C TRP A 420 -0.11 -7.88 -15.91
N GLN A 421 1.15 -8.20 -15.63
CA GLN A 421 1.52 -9.36 -14.82
C GLN A 421 2.13 -8.89 -13.51
N CYS A 422 1.52 -9.33 -12.40
CA CYS A 422 1.96 -9.02 -11.05
C CYS A 422 2.54 -10.27 -10.38
N SER A 423 3.60 -10.08 -9.60
CA SER A 423 4.30 -11.15 -8.88
C SER A 423 4.73 -10.75 -7.47
N THR A 424 4.79 -11.74 -6.60
CA THR A 424 5.28 -11.64 -5.23
C THR A 424 6.50 -12.51 -5.06
N TYR A 425 7.55 -11.96 -4.47
CA TYR A 425 8.71 -12.72 -4.03
C TYR A 425 9.16 -12.17 -2.69
N ASP A 426 9.48 -13.05 -1.75
CA ASP A 426 10.07 -12.68 -0.46
C ASP A 426 9.29 -11.54 0.23
N ALA A 427 7.97 -11.72 0.18
CA ALA A 427 6.94 -11.17 1.04
C ALA A 427 6.31 -9.81 0.68
N CYS A 428 6.80 -9.12 -0.36
CA CYS A 428 6.13 -7.93 -0.90
C CYS A 428 5.62 -8.19 -2.32
N MET A 429 4.30 -8.18 -2.54
CA MET A 429 3.68 -8.27 -3.87
C MET A 429 3.71 -6.88 -4.53
N CYS A 430 4.90 -6.39 -4.81
CA CYS A 430 5.13 -5.03 -5.30
C CYS A 430 5.71 -5.00 -6.72
N SER A 431 5.60 -6.11 -7.46
CA SER A 431 6.04 -6.21 -8.83
C SER A 431 4.82 -6.35 -9.73
N CYS A 432 4.59 -5.37 -10.61
CA CYS A 432 3.64 -5.47 -11.71
C CYS A 432 4.32 -4.91 -12.96
N VAL A 433 4.32 -5.67 -14.04
CA VAL A 433 4.92 -5.28 -15.32
C VAL A 433 3.83 -5.19 -16.37
N LYS A 434 3.80 -4.08 -17.12
CA LYS A 434 2.90 -3.92 -18.26
C LYS A 434 3.33 -4.89 -19.34
N TRP A 435 2.40 -5.69 -19.84
CA TRP A 435 2.62 -6.54 -21.00
C TRP A 435 2.77 -5.65 -22.23
N THR A 436 3.93 -5.72 -22.90
CA THR A 436 4.20 -5.07 -24.19
C THR A 436 4.54 -6.15 -25.21
N ASP A 437 4.30 -5.92 -26.50
CA ASP A 437 4.63 -6.89 -27.56
C ASP A 437 6.17 -7.16 -27.61
N GLU A 438 7.01 -6.22 -27.18
CA GLU A 438 8.46 -6.40 -27.00
C GLU A 438 8.81 -7.44 -25.91
N LEU A 439 7.93 -7.68 -24.93
CA LEU A 439 8.12 -8.72 -23.92
C LEU A 439 7.97 -10.11 -24.54
N ASP A 440 7.17 -10.29 -25.59
CA ASP A 440 7.08 -11.53 -26.34
C ASP A 440 8.40 -11.81 -27.09
N ASP A 441 8.98 -10.79 -27.75
CA ASP A 441 10.28 -10.91 -28.44
C ASP A 441 11.42 -11.20 -27.47
N VAL A 442 11.42 -10.58 -26.28
CA VAL A 442 12.46 -10.80 -25.28
C VAL A 442 12.28 -12.14 -24.56
N LEU A 443 11.05 -12.63 -24.36
CA LEU A 443 10.81 -13.98 -23.85
C LEU A 443 11.22 -15.05 -24.86
N LEU A 444 10.93 -14.85 -26.14
CA LEU A 444 11.38 -15.71 -27.24
C LEU A 444 12.92 -15.71 -27.35
N THR A 445 13.56 -14.53 -27.24
CA THR A 445 15.02 -14.40 -27.25
C THR A 445 15.67 -15.03 -26.00
N ALA A 446 15.00 -14.98 -24.84
CA ALA A 446 15.52 -15.60 -23.61
C ALA A 446 15.47 -17.13 -23.64
N ILE A 447 14.43 -17.69 -24.27
CA ILE A 447 14.33 -19.11 -24.59
C ILE A 447 15.47 -19.52 -25.56
N GLU A 448 15.86 -18.66 -26.50
CA GLU A 448 17.03 -18.87 -27.38
C GLU A 448 18.39 -18.77 -26.65
N ILE A 449 18.54 -17.87 -25.67
CA ILE A 449 19.82 -17.63 -24.95
C ILE A 449 20.14 -18.76 -23.94
N GLU A 450 19.16 -19.31 -23.23
CA GLU A 450 19.39 -20.46 -22.33
C GLU A 450 19.71 -21.76 -23.09
N GLY A 451 19.34 -21.83 -24.37
CA GLY A 451 19.81 -22.87 -25.29
C GLY A 451 21.30 -22.75 -25.68
N ASN A 452 21.99 -21.64 -25.37
CA ASN A 452 23.26 -21.32 -26.01
C ASN A 452 24.37 -20.71 -25.13
N ARG A 453 24.39 -20.87 -23.79
CA ARG A 453 25.58 -20.51 -22.99
C ARG A 453 26.04 -21.54 -21.97
N SER A 454 27.34 -21.82 -22.07
CA SER A 454 28.20 -22.56 -21.16
C SER A 454 28.11 -22.03 -19.72
N VAL A 455 27.70 -22.93 -18.84
CA VAL A 455 27.48 -22.65 -17.42
C VAL A 455 28.81 -22.66 -16.65
N SER A 456 28.98 -21.70 -15.74
CA SER A 456 30.15 -21.60 -14.86
C SER A 456 30.36 -22.87 -14.00
N PRO A 457 31.58 -23.16 -13.53
CA PRO A 457 31.92 -24.39 -12.80
C PRO A 457 31.07 -24.68 -11.55
N LEU A 458 30.42 -23.67 -10.97
CA LEU A 458 29.57 -23.81 -9.77
C LEU A 458 28.26 -24.58 -10.02
N TRP A 459 27.90 -24.83 -11.29
CA TRP A 459 26.68 -25.57 -11.65
C TRP A 459 26.91 -27.08 -11.84
N ARG A 460 28.17 -27.54 -11.95
CA ARG A 460 28.47 -28.98 -12.08
C ARG A 460 28.14 -29.80 -10.83
N ALA A 461 28.03 -29.17 -9.67
CA ALA A 461 27.79 -29.87 -8.40
C ALA A 461 26.31 -30.19 -8.10
N ARG A 462 25.34 -29.71 -8.89
CA ARG A 462 23.89 -29.94 -8.65
C ARG A 462 23.18 -30.73 -9.76
N ARG A 463 23.92 -31.27 -10.73
CA ARG A 463 23.39 -31.86 -11.97
C ARG A 463 23.02 -33.35 -11.86
N SER A 464 23.28 -34.02 -10.74
CA SER A 464 23.17 -35.49 -10.65
C SER A 464 21.75 -36.05 -10.50
N SER A 465 20.67 -35.26 -10.64
CA SER A 465 19.28 -35.76 -10.50
C SER A 465 18.37 -35.50 -11.70
N PHE A 466 18.89 -34.96 -12.81
CA PHE A 466 18.05 -34.57 -13.96
C PHE A 466 18.46 -35.20 -15.31
N GLU A 467 19.49 -36.07 -15.34
CA GLU A 467 20.08 -36.55 -16.60
C GLU A 467 19.45 -37.81 -17.23
N GLU A 468 18.34 -38.34 -16.72
CA GLU A 468 17.76 -39.58 -17.29
C GLU A 468 16.56 -39.39 -18.25
N SER A 469 16.21 -38.16 -18.65
CA SER A 469 15.12 -37.97 -19.63
C SER A 469 15.64 -37.87 -21.08
N ASN A 470 15.53 -38.97 -21.82
CA ASN A 470 15.81 -39.14 -23.26
C ASN A 470 15.21 -38.04 -24.18
N ALA A 471 14.19 -37.30 -23.71
CA ALA A 471 13.54 -36.22 -24.44
C ALA A 471 14.44 -34.99 -24.69
N TRP A 472 15.32 -34.64 -23.74
CA TRP A 472 16.19 -33.46 -23.87
C TRP A 472 17.29 -33.68 -24.93
N MET A 473 17.80 -34.92 -25.02
CA MET A 473 18.77 -35.29 -26.04
C MET A 473 18.17 -35.38 -27.45
N GLN A 474 16.88 -35.75 -27.58
CA GLN A 474 16.20 -35.74 -28.88
C GLN A 474 15.94 -34.31 -29.38
N LEU A 475 15.48 -33.40 -28.53
CA LEU A 475 15.27 -31.99 -28.85
C LEU A 475 16.56 -31.32 -29.34
N MET A 476 17.67 -31.54 -28.62
CA MET A 476 18.97 -30.95 -28.98
C MET A 476 19.59 -31.56 -30.24
N ARG A 477 19.25 -32.80 -30.62
CA ARG A 477 19.69 -33.39 -31.90
C ARG A 477 18.93 -32.81 -33.09
N GLN A 478 17.64 -32.52 -32.93
CA GLN A 478 16.76 -31.98 -33.98
C GLN A 478 17.01 -30.49 -34.25
N VAL A 479 17.37 -29.72 -33.22
CA VAL A 479 17.83 -28.32 -33.34
C VAL A 479 19.23 -28.25 -33.99
N ARG A 480 20.11 -29.20 -33.69
CA ARG A 480 21.46 -29.25 -34.31
C ARG A 480 21.44 -29.66 -35.78
N SER A 481 20.48 -30.46 -36.23
CA SER A 481 20.37 -30.84 -37.65
C SER A 481 19.78 -29.75 -38.53
N THR A 482 19.07 -28.78 -37.94
CA THR A 482 18.46 -27.64 -38.66
C THR A 482 19.35 -26.40 -38.67
N ALA A 483 20.18 -26.18 -37.64
CA ALA A 483 21.13 -25.06 -37.55
C ALA A 483 22.45 -25.28 -38.33
N GLY A 484 22.37 -25.88 -39.52
CA GLY A 484 23.51 -26.14 -40.39
C GLY A 484 24.03 -24.89 -41.09
N ASN A 485 25.24 -24.50 -40.72
CA ASN A 485 26.24 -23.68 -41.43
C ASN A 485 26.09 -22.14 -41.54
N GLN A 486 27.18 -21.51 -41.06
CA GLN A 486 27.75 -20.20 -41.37
C GLN A 486 27.23 -18.94 -40.62
N GLY A 487 27.97 -18.57 -39.58
CA GLY A 487 28.78 -17.35 -39.70
C GLY A 487 28.26 -16.01 -39.16
N ARG A 488 27.36 -15.91 -38.18
CA ARG A 488 27.04 -14.61 -37.53
C ARG A 488 26.80 -14.74 -36.02
N ARG A 489 27.88 -14.64 -35.22
CA ARG A 489 27.85 -14.78 -33.75
C ARG A 489 28.00 -13.47 -32.95
N HIS A 490 28.14 -12.31 -33.58
CA HIS A 490 28.70 -11.13 -32.90
C HIS A 490 27.91 -9.81 -32.97
N ARG A 491 26.57 -9.81 -33.13
CA ARG A 491 25.80 -8.54 -33.15
C ARG A 491 24.61 -8.42 -32.19
N LEU A 492 24.31 -9.41 -31.37
CA LEU A 492 23.12 -9.42 -30.49
C LEU A 492 23.39 -9.02 -29.03
N THR A 493 24.64 -8.76 -28.62
CA THR A 493 24.98 -8.53 -27.21
C THR A 493 24.85 -7.08 -26.73
N ASP A 494 24.74 -6.11 -27.62
CA ASP A 494 24.99 -4.70 -27.24
C ASP A 494 23.69 -3.90 -26.98
N GLY A 495 22.51 -4.48 -27.21
CA GLY A 495 21.20 -3.81 -26.99
C GLY A 495 20.51 -4.08 -25.66
N ILE A 496 20.91 -5.12 -24.91
CA ILE A 496 20.18 -5.61 -23.70
C ILE A 496 20.82 -5.07 -22.41
N GLY A 497 21.42 -3.88 -22.49
CA GLY A 497 22.12 -3.23 -21.37
C GLY A 497 21.24 -2.47 -20.37
N ALA A 498 19.91 -2.43 -20.54
CA ALA A 498 19.05 -1.51 -19.79
C ALA A 498 17.85 -2.21 -19.11
N SER A 499 18.08 -2.93 -18.01
CA SER A 499 17.20 -3.05 -16.82
C SER A 499 17.45 -4.39 -16.09
N PRO A 500 18.08 -4.38 -14.91
CA PRO A 500 18.29 -5.58 -14.08
C PRO A 500 16.99 -6.30 -13.69
N ASN A 501 15.87 -5.58 -13.64
CA ASN A 501 14.56 -6.13 -13.29
C ASN A 501 13.94 -6.93 -14.44
N LEU A 502 14.22 -6.56 -15.69
CA LEU A 502 13.73 -7.25 -16.88
C LEU A 502 14.42 -8.62 -17.04
N ALA A 503 15.75 -8.64 -16.89
CA ALA A 503 16.53 -9.89 -16.93
C ALA A 503 16.12 -10.90 -15.84
N LEU A 504 15.73 -10.41 -14.65
CA LEU A 504 15.26 -11.25 -13.56
C LEU A 504 13.83 -11.79 -13.78
N ALA A 505 12.93 -10.96 -14.33
CA ALA A 505 11.57 -11.36 -14.68
C ALA A 505 11.56 -12.44 -15.77
N ILE A 506 12.40 -12.28 -16.79
CA ILE A 506 12.61 -13.23 -17.88
C ILE A 506 13.09 -14.60 -17.37
N ARG A 507 14.15 -14.62 -16.54
CA ARG A 507 14.69 -15.85 -15.95
C ARG A 507 13.64 -16.62 -15.14
N ARG A 508 12.76 -15.91 -14.44
CA ARG A 508 11.72 -16.50 -13.60
C ARG A 508 10.53 -17.00 -14.42
N HIS A 509 10.18 -16.34 -15.51
CA HIS A 509 9.12 -16.80 -16.41
C HIS A 509 9.54 -18.02 -17.24
N ALA A 510 10.81 -18.10 -17.66
CA ALA A 510 11.39 -19.30 -18.27
C ALA A 510 11.34 -20.51 -17.31
N TYR A 511 11.65 -20.28 -16.03
CA TYR A 511 11.53 -21.30 -14.98
C TYR A 511 10.06 -21.79 -14.81
N HIS A 512 9.10 -20.87 -14.94
CA HIS A 512 7.66 -21.17 -14.85
C HIS A 512 7.17 -22.06 -16.01
N LEU A 513 7.53 -21.75 -17.26
CA LEU A 513 7.17 -22.57 -18.44
C LEU A 513 7.77 -23.99 -18.37
N LEU A 514 9.00 -24.11 -17.86
CA LEU A 514 9.66 -25.40 -17.64
C LEU A 514 9.01 -26.20 -16.49
N SER A 515 8.43 -25.53 -15.48
CA SER A 515 7.72 -26.17 -14.38
C SER A 515 6.30 -26.65 -14.73
N GLN A 516 5.62 -25.98 -15.69
CA GLN A 516 4.26 -26.33 -16.12
C GLN A 516 4.21 -27.51 -17.09
N THR A 517 5.30 -27.80 -17.80
CA THR A 517 5.35 -28.84 -18.85
C THR A 517 5.59 -30.24 -18.30
N GLY A 518 5.00 -30.57 -17.15
CA GLY A 518 4.98 -31.93 -16.60
C GLY A 518 4.62 -32.96 -17.68
N ARG A 519 5.64 -33.59 -18.26
CA ARG A 519 5.64 -34.76 -19.16
C ARG A 519 4.84 -34.69 -20.48
N ALA A 520 4.22 -33.58 -20.89
CA ALA A 520 3.48 -33.53 -22.17
C ALA A 520 4.15 -32.62 -23.22
N ALA A 521 4.57 -33.21 -24.34
CA ALA A 521 5.17 -32.52 -25.49
C ALA A 521 4.20 -31.51 -26.13
N LEU A 522 4.69 -30.33 -26.49
CA LEU A 522 3.96 -29.34 -27.30
C LEU A 522 3.63 -29.93 -28.69
N PRO A 523 2.41 -29.70 -29.24
CA PRO A 523 2.05 -30.17 -30.57
C PRO A 523 2.94 -29.56 -31.66
N SER A 524 3.39 -30.39 -32.61
CA SER A 524 4.34 -30.06 -33.70
C SER A 524 3.89 -28.93 -34.62
N THR A 525 2.60 -28.58 -34.62
CA THR A 525 2.03 -27.49 -35.42
C THR A 525 2.43 -26.11 -34.89
N ARG A 526 2.48 -25.92 -33.56
CA ARG A 526 2.94 -24.65 -32.96
C ARG A 526 4.43 -24.41 -33.15
N LEU A 527 5.23 -25.49 -33.26
CA LEU A 527 6.66 -25.39 -33.53
C LEU A 527 6.96 -24.96 -34.98
N ARG A 528 6.12 -25.36 -35.96
CA ARG A 528 6.28 -24.93 -37.36
C ARG A 528 5.92 -23.46 -37.57
N ASP A 529 4.87 -22.97 -36.91
CA ASP A 529 4.48 -21.55 -36.98
C ASP A 529 5.57 -20.63 -36.40
N VAL A 530 6.22 -21.08 -35.33
CA VAL A 530 7.35 -20.37 -34.72
C VAL A 530 8.55 -20.36 -35.68
N SER A 531 8.89 -21.49 -36.31
CA SER A 531 9.97 -21.54 -37.33
C SER A 531 9.69 -20.68 -38.57
N ALA A 532 8.45 -20.65 -39.07
CA ALA A 532 8.10 -19.85 -40.24
C ALA A 532 8.17 -18.33 -39.96
N ARG A 533 7.81 -17.91 -38.74
CA ARG A 533 7.91 -16.51 -38.29
C ARG A 533 9.36 -16.05 -38.09
N ILE A 534 10.23 -16.94 -37.60
CA ILE A 534 11.67 -16.68 -37.48
C ILE A 534 12.31 -16.49 -38.86
N ALA A 535 11.90 -17.27 -39.87
CA ALA A 535 12.41 -17.14 -41.24
C ALA A 535 12.01 -15.81 -41.90
N ALA A 536 10.77 -15.34 -41.68
CA ALA A 536 10.28 -14.07 -42.22
C ALA A 536 11.01 -12.84 -41.63
N VAL A 537 11.32 -12.85 -40.33
CA VAL A 537 12.05 -11.75 -39.67
C VAL A 537 13.52 -11.66 -40.11
N ALA A 538 14.12 -12.79 -40.52
CA ALA A 538 15.50 -12.83 -40.97
C ALA A 538 15.71 -12.25 -42.39
N GLU A 539 14.65 -12.20 -43.21
CA GLU A 539 14.70 -11.66 -44.59
C GLU A 539 14.56 -10.13 -44.65
N GLU A 540 13.99 -9.49 -43.62
CA GLU A 540 13.68 -8.05 -43.63
C GLU A 540 14.81 -7.12 -43.15
N VAL A 541 15.98 -7.64 -42.76
CA VAL A 541 17.10 -6.81 -42.26
C VAL A 541 18.07 -6.46 -43.40
N PRO A 542 18.16 -5.18 -43.85
CA PRO A 542 19.09 -4.79 -44.89
C PRO A 542 20.54 -4.83 -44.38
N ALA A 543 21.45 -5.33 -45.22
CA ALA A 543 22.88 -5.33 -44.93
C ALA A 543 23.43 -3.89 -44.97
N ALA A 544 23.85 -3.37 -43.82
CA ALA A 544 24.61 -2.12 -43.76
C ALA A 544 26.08 -2.38 -44.14
N ASP A 545 26.53 -1.67 -45.18
CA ASP A 545 27.89 -1.67 -45.73
C ASP A 545 28.94 -1.17 -44.73
N GLY A 546 30.12 -1.82 -44.76
CA GLY A 546 31.33 -1.41 -44.02
C GLY A 546 32.04 -0.24 -44.71
N THR A 547 32.67 0.68 -43.99
CA THR A 547 34.11 0.72 -43.63
C THR A 547 34.33 2.16 -43.13
N ASP A 548 35.12 2.48 -42.11
CA ASP A 548 36.58 2.43 -42.16
C ASP A 548 37.17 2.56 -40.74
N ARG A 549 38.28 1.85 -40.52
CA ARG A 549 39.13 1.85 -39.33
C ARG A 549 40.40 2.60 -39.69
N THR A 550 40.82 3.56 -38.86
CA THR A 550 42.21 3.96 -38.50
C THR A 550 42.13 5.41 -38.00
N SER A 551 42.82 5.90 -36.96
CA SER A 551 44.15 5.62 -36.45
C SER A 551 44.26 6.15 -35.00
N ARG A 552 45.16 5.53 -34.22
CA ARG A 552 45.65 6.03 -32.93
C ARG A 552 46.53 7.27 -33.15
N ARG A 553 46.43 8.29 -32.27
CA ARG A 553 47.61 8.96 -31.69
C ARG A 553 47.25 9.82 -30.47
N ARG A 554 48.09 9.67 -29.44
CA ARG A 554 48.22 10.52 -28.24
C ARG A 554 48.55 11.96 -28.64
N VAL A 555 48.06 12.97 -27.91
CA VAL A 555 48.83 14.11 -27.37
C VAL A 555 48.08 14.66 -26.14
N ALA A 556 48.85 15.14 -25.16
CA ALA A 556 48.48 15.78 -23.90
C ALA A 556 47.65 17.08 -24.07
N GLY A 557 47.12 17.61 -22.95
CA GLY A 557 46.52 18.96 -22.87
C GLY A 557 47.55 20.09 -23.11
N PRO A 558 47.28 21.37 -22.73
CA PRO A 558 46.17 21.91 -21.94
C PRO A 558 45.44 23.11 -22.60
N GLU A 559 44.23 23.42 -22.09
CA GLU A 559 43.83 24.70 -21.45
C GLU A 559 42.43 24.55 -20.85
#